data_AF-A0A970Y869-F1
#
_entry.id   AF-A0A970Y869-F1
#
_cell.length_a   1.000
_cell.length_b   1.000
_cell.length_c   1.000
_cell.angle_alpha   90.00
_cell.angle_beta   90.00
_cell.angle_gamma   90.00
#
_symmetry.space_group_name_H-M   'P 1'
#
loop_
_entity.id
_entity.type
_entity.pdbx_description
1 polymer ?
#
loop_
_entity_poly.entity_id
_entity_poly.type
_entity_poly.pdbx_seq_one_letter_code
_entity_poly.pdbx_strand_id
1 'polypeptide(L)'
;EVCHRLCSLPGVGIWTAEMLMIFSMLRPDIISRGDLAILRGLRIVYGLEEITPELFQEYKRRYSPYATVASLYLWAAAAGAAGKPNEKTPP
;
A
#
# COMPACT_ATOMS: atom_id res chain seq x y z
N GLU A 1 10.45 -14.37 -3.82
CA GLU A 1 11.17 -15.36 -2.98
C GLU A 1 10.95 -15.16 -1.48
N VAL A 2 11.36 -14.02 -0.88
CA VAL A 2 11.25 -13.79 0.57
C VAL A 2 9.83 -13.94 1.11
N CYS A 3 8.83 -13.29 0.49
CA CYS A 3 7.43 -13.40 0.91
C CYS A 3 6.95 -14.86 0.95
N HIS A 4 7.25 -15.66 -0.08
CA HIS A 4 6.90 -17.08 -0.12
C HIS A 4 7.55 -17.88 1.03
N ARG A 5 8.82 -17.61 1.36
CA ARG A 5 9.50 -18.27 2.48
C ARG A 5 8.92 -17.87 3.84
N LEU A 6 8.46 -16.62 4.00
CA LEU A 6 7.77 -16.20 5.21
C LEU A 6 6.40 -16.86 5.32
N CYS A 7 5.64 -16.91 4.22
CA CYS A 7 4.32 -17.53 4.18
C CYS A 7 4.32 -19.06 4.40
N SER A 8 5.47 -19.74 4.30
CA SER A 8 5.54 -21.17 4.64
C SER A 8 5.52 -21.44 6.15
N LEU A 9 5.64 -20.41 6.99
CA LEU A 9 5.56 -20.54 8.45
C LEU A 9 4.08 -20.59 8.90
N PRO A 10 3.70 -21.52 9.78
CA PRO A 10 2.34 -21.57 10.32
C PRO A 10 1.93 -20.25 10.97
N GLY A 11 0.77 -19.71 10.56
CA GLY A 11 0.25 -18.43 11.08
C GLY A 11 0.75 -17.17 10.36
N VAL A 12 1.64 -17.28 9.37
CA VAL A 12 2.12 -16.14 8.57
C VAL A 12 1.40 -16.11 7.22
N GLY A 13 0.47 -15.17 7.06
CA GLY A 13 -0.16 -14.87 5.77
C GLY A 13 0.62 -13.86 4.94
N ILE A 14 0.18 -13.62 3.68
CA ILE A 14 0.82 -12.67 2.75
C ILE A 14 0.96 -11.28 3.36
N TRP A 15 -0.13 -10.75 3.94
CA TRP A 15 -0.09 -9.42 4.56
C TRP A 15 0.95 -9.35 5.70
N THR A 16 0.97 -10.35 6.60
CA THR A 16 1.95 -10.41 7.69
C THR A 16 3.38 -10.49 7.16
N ALA A 17 3.63 -11.29 6.13
CA ALA A 17 4.93 -11.39 5.48
C ALA A 17 5.37 -10.05 4.88
N GLU A 18 4.46 -9.32 4.22
CA GLU A 18 4.73 -8.00 3.66
C GLU A 18 5.04 -6.97 4.77
N MET A 19 4.34 -7.03 5.92
CA MET A 19 4.64 -6.17 7.08
C MET A 19 6.04 -6.42 7.65
N LEU A 20 6.43 -7.69 7.79
CA LEU A 20 7.80 -8.06 8.21
C LEU A 20 8.85 -7.56 7.21
N MET A 21 8.55 -7.68 5.91
CA MET A 21 9.46 -7.20 4.87
C MET A 21 9.66 -5.67 4.90
N ILE A 22 8.61 -4.91 5.22
CA ILE A 22 8.68 -3.45 5.36
C ILE A 22 9.43 -3.06 6.63
N PHE A 23 8.98 -3.51 7.80
CA PHE A 23 9.42 -2.95 9.08
C PHE A 23 10.64 -3.66 9.69
N SER A 24 10.86 -4.94 9.39
CA SER A 24 11.96 -5.72 9.96
C SER A 24 13.11 -5.92 8.98
N MET A 25 12.82 -5.97 7.67
CA MET A 25 13.82 -6.24 6.63
C MET A 25 14.14 -5.03 5.74
N LEU A 26 13.48 -3.89 5.98
CA LEU A 26 13.71 -2.61 5.28
C LEU A 26 13.68 -2.75 3.75
N ARG A 27 12.79 -3.61 3.23
CA ARG A 27 12.65 -3.80 1.77
C ARG A 27 12.02 -2.54 1.17
N PRO A 28 12.61 -1.93 0.14
CA PRO A 28 12.17 -0.62 -0.37
C PRO A 28 10.94 -0.67 -1.28
N ASP A 29 10.63 -1.83 -1.85
CA ASP A 29 9.62 -1.96 -2.91
C ASP A 29 8.45 -2.88 -2.55
N ILE A 30 7.76 -2.60 -1.44
CA ILE A 30 6.62 -3.38 -0.97
C ILE A 30 5.39 -2.48 -0.81
N ILE A 31 4.28 -2.89 -1.41
CA ILE A 31 2.95 -2.34 -1.17
C ILE A 31 1.96 -3.50 -1.08
N SER A 32 1.20 -3.55 0.02
CA SER A 32 0.32 -4.67 0.34
C SER A 32 -1.10 -4.40 -0.16
N ARG A 33 -1.62 -5.29 -1.02
CA ARG A 33 -3.02 -5.21 -1.48
C ARG A 33 -4.02 -5.62 -0.40
N GLY A 34 -3.61 -6.52 0.49
CA GLY A 34 -4.44 -7.00 1.60
C GLY A 34 -4.61 -5.97 2.72
N ASP A 35 -3.90 -4.84 2.65
CA ASP A 35 -3.93 -3.80 3.66
C ASP A 35 -5.08 -2.80 3.39
N LEU A 36 -6.10 -2.83 4.25
CA LEU A 36 -7.28 -1.97 4.13
C LEU A 36 -6.93 -0.48 4.25
N ALA A 37 -5.89 -0.13 5.01
CA ALA A 37 -5.47 1.26 5.16
C ALA A 37 -4.73 1.74 3.90
N ILE A 38 -3.94 0.89 3.23
CA ILE A 38 -3.39 1.20 1.90
C ILE A 38 -4.49 1.42 0.88
N LEU A 39 -5.48 0.52 0.80
CA LEU A 39 -6.60 0.68 -0.12
C LEU A 39 -7.39 1.97 0.15
N ARG A 40 -7.63 2.29 1.43
CA ARG A 40 -8.25 3.56 1.85
C ARG A 40 -7.38 4.75 1.48
N GLY A 41 -6.07 4.68 1.69
CA GLY A 41 -5.11 5.72 1.33
C GLY A 41 -5.14 6.03 -0.16
N LEU A 42 -5.15 4.99 -1.01
CA LEU A 42 -5.26 5.14 -2.46
C LEU A 42 -6.55 5.86 -2.87
N ARG A 43 -7.68 5.47 -2.26
CA ARG A 43 -8.98 6.11 -2.50
C ARG A 43 -8.97 7.60 -2.13
N ILE A 44 -8.37 7.95 -1.00
CA ILE A 44 -8.27 9.34 -0.53
C ILE A 44 -7.36 10.15 -1.45
N VAL A 45 -6.15 9.65 -1.75
CA VAL A 45 -5.13 10.37 -2.52
C VAL A 45 -5.57 10.61 -3.96
N TYR A 46 -6.27 9.64 -4.56
CA TYR A 46 -6.70 9.72 -5.96
C TYR A 46 -8.20 10.00 -6.16
N GLY A 47 -8.96 10.23 -5.08
CA GLY A 47 -10.40 10.50 -5.17
C GLY A 47 -11.21 9.36 -5.76
N LEU A 48 -10.82 8.10 -5.50
CA LEU A 48 -11.43 6.92 -6.10
C LEU A 48 -12.51 6.32 -5.19
N GLU A 49 -13.62 5.90 -5.78
CA GLU A 49 -14.68 5.19 -5.04
C GLU A 49 -14.24 3.78 -4.64
N GLU A 50 -13.54 3.07 -5.52
CA GLU A 50 -13.07 1.69 -5.33
C GLU A 50 -11.69 1.47 -5.96
N ILE A 51 -10.94 0.50 -5.43
CA ILE A 51 -9.64 0.07 -5.98
C ILE A 51 -9.78 -1.34 -6.54
N THR A 52 -9.84 -1.45 -7.86
CA THR A 52 -9.88 -2.74 -8.57
C THR A 52 -8.51 -3.43 -8.54
N PRO A 53 -8.46 -4.78 -8.72
CA PRO A 53 -7.21 -5.51 -8.89
C PRO A 53 -6.26 -4.88 -9.91
N GLU A 54 -6.79 -4.47 -11.05
CA GLU A 54 -6.06 -3.94 -12.19
C GLU A 54 -5.46 -2.59 -11.83
N LEU A 55 -6.29 -1.70 -11.26
CA LEU A 55 -5.89 -0.37 -10.84
C LEU A 55 -4.82 -0.41 -9.74
N PHE A 56 -4.96 -1.33 -8.78
CA PHE A 56 -3.93 -1.54 -7.77
C PHE A 56 -2.58 -1.93 -8.40
N GLN A 57 -2.58 -2.79 -9.43
CA GLN A 57 -1.35 -3.15 -10.12
C GLN A 57 -0.74 -1.97 -10.87
N GLU A 58 -1.55 -1.07 -11.42
CA GLU A 58 -1.03 0.16 -12.04
C GLU A 58 -0.31 1.04 -11.03
N TYR A 59 -0.92 1.28 -9.85
CA TYR A 59 -0.28 2.04 -8.79
C TYR A 59 0.96 1.35 -8.23
N LYS A 60 0.92 0.03 -8.07
CA LYS A 60 2.09 -0.75 -7.68
C LYS A 60 3.25 -0.55 -8.66
N ARG A 61 2.99 -0.59 -9.97
CA ARG A 61 4.02 -0.29 -10.98
C ARG A 61 4.51 1.15 -10.89
N ARG A 62 3.61 2.10 -10.64
CA ARG A 62 3.94 3.54 -10.52
C ARG A 62 4.83 3.84 -9.31
N TYR A 63 4.66 3.12 -8.20
CA TYR A 63 5.45 3.37 -6.99
C TYR A 63 6.78 2.61 -6.94
N SER A 64 6.98 1.62 -7.80
CA SER A 64 8.26 0.93 -7.92
C SER A 64 9.35 1.90 -8.42
N PRO A 65 10.58 1.85 -7.89
CA PRO A 65 11.14 0.84 -6.97
C PRO A 65 11.05 1.19 -5.47
N TYR A 66 10.19 2.15 -5.10
CA TYR A 66 10.06 2.68 -3.74
C TYR A 66 8.64 2.54 -3.17
N ALA A 67 7.95 1.43 -3.50
CA ALA A 67 6.57 1.23 -3.08
C ALA A 67 6.39 1.19 -1.55
N THR A 68 7.44 0.89 -0.79
CA THR A 68 7.40 0.97 0.69
C THR A 68 7.26 2.40 1.16
N VAL A 69 7.94 3.36 0.51
CA VAL A 69 7.79 4.79 0.85
C VAL A 69 6.36 5.25 0.54
N ALA A 70 5.82 4.87 -0.62
CA ALA A 70 4.43 5.16 -0.96
C ALA A 70 3.47 4.58 0.10
N SER A 71 3.69 3.35 0.56
CA SER A 71 2.89 2.72 1.61
C SER A 71 2.84 3.55 2.90
N LEU A 72 3.96 4.13 3.33
CA LEU A 72 4.01 5.02 4.50
C LEU A 72 3.10 6.25 4.33
N TYR A 73 3.12 6.88 3.16
CA TYR A 73 2.28 8.04 2.88
C TYR A 73 0.80 7.68 2.71
N LEU A 74 0.50 6.52 2.13
CA LEU A 74 -0.88 6.03 1.99
C LEU A 74 -1.49 5.72 3.37
N TRP A 75 -0.72 5.15 4.29
CA TRP A 75 -1.14 5.00 5.69
C TRP A 75 -1.37 6.34 6.37
N ALA A 76 -0.49 7.33 6.19
CA ALA A 76 -0.69 8.67 6.73
C ALA A 76 -1.97 9.32 6.17
N ALA A 77 -2.22 9.19 4.86
CA ALA A 77 -3.44 9.67 4.23
C ALA A 77 -4.69 8.97 4.82
N ALA A 78 -4.65 7.65 4.99
CA ALA A 78 -5.74 6.88 5.58
C ALA A 78 -6.02 7.26 7.05
N ALA A 79 -4.98 7.66 7.79
CA ALA A 79 -5.09 8.17 9.16
C ALA A 79 -5.64 9.60 9.25
N GLY A 80 -5.88 10.28 8.12
CA GLY A 80 -6.44 11.63 8.06
C GLY A 80 -5.40 12.75 7.98
N ALA A 81 -4.13 12.44 7.74
CA ALA A 81 -3.10 13.46 7.48
C ALA A 81 -3.27 14.12 6.10
N ALA A 82 -3.90 13.41 5.15
CA ALA A 82 -4.41 14.03 3.95
C ALA A 82 -5.68 14.79 4.32
N GLY A 83 -5.61 16.12 4.39
CA GLY A 83 -6.78 16.97 4.58
C GLY A 83 -7.91 16.60 3.61
N LYS A 84 -9.16 16.88 3.98
CA LYS A 84 -10.32 16.55 3.14
C LYS A 84 -10.05 16.99 1.69
N PRO A 85 -10.36 16.16 0.68
CA PRO A 85 -10.19 16.55 -0.71
C PRO A 85 -10.93 17.86 -0.92
N ASN A 86 -10.17 18.92 -1.20
CA ASN A 86 -10.72 20.21 -1.57
C ASN A 86 -11.15 20.09 -3.02
N GLU A 87 -12.32 20.63 -3.37
CA GLU A 87 -13.00 20.54 -4.67
C GLU A 87 -12.22 21.18 -5.84
N LYS A 88 -10.92 21.49 -5.66
CA LYS A 88 -10.12 22.39 -6.52
C LYS A 88 -8.79 21.82 -7.02
N THR A 89 -8.54 20.51 -6.95
CA THR A 89 -7.38 19.91 -7.64
C THR A 89 -7.79 19.48 -9.06
N PRO A 90 -7.27 20.13 -10.12
CA PRO A 90 -7.55 19.71 -11.50
C PRO A 90 -6.84 18.39 -11.83
N PRO A 91 -7.29 17.69 -12.90
CA PRO A 91 -6.83 16.34 -13.26
C PRO A 91 -5.36 16.25 -13.63
#